data_AF-A0A821SGT5-F1
#
_entry.id   AF-A0A821SGT5-F1
#
_cell.length_a   1.000
_cell.length_b   1.000
_cell.length_c   1.000
_cell.angle_alpha   90.00
_cell.angle_beta   90.00
_cell.angle_gamma   90.00
#
_symmetry.space_group_name_H-M   'P 1'
#
loop_
_entity.id
_entity.type
_entity.pdbx_description
1 polymer ?
#
loop_
_entity_poly.entity_id
_entity_poly.type
_entity_poly.pdbx_seq_one_letter_code
_entity_poly.pdbx_strand_id
1 'polypeptide(L)'
;TFDIRNLYTMLPQEEALNILIEFLNIHGYTKVKGIPLETIRLLASIVLKENVFVYGKKMYQQVLGGAMGSSFTLTLANIFMWKWQKELVRRQDMTCEYY
;
A
#
# COMPACT_ATOMS: atom_id res chain seq x y z
N THR A 1 -5.88 -18.07 -13.27
CA THR A 1 -6.33 -16.69 -13.01
C THR A 1 -6.41 -16.49 -11.51
N PHE A 2 -5.82 -15.42 -10.99
CA PHE A 2 -5.84 -15.11 -9.56
C PHE A 2 -6.94 -14.11 -9.27
N ASP A 3 -7.79 -14.42 -8.28
CA ASP A 3 -8.80 -13.51 -7.76
C ASP A 3 -8.30 -12.92 -6.43
N ILE A 4 -8.06 -11.61 -6.40
CA ILE A 4 -7.58 -10.90 -5.21
C ILE A 4 -8.79 -10.29 -4.52
N ARG A 5 -9.10 -10.77 -3.31
CA ARG A 5 -10.27 -10.34 -2.56
C ARG A 5 -9.90 -9.31 -1.50
N ASN A 6 -10.75 -8.29 -1.35
CA ASN A 6 -10.70 -7.33 -0.24
C ASN A 6 -9.37 -6.58 -0.10
N LEU A 7 -8.63 -6.36 -1.19
CA LEU A 7 -7.30 -5.77 -1.16
C LEU A 7 -7.24 -4.46 -0.36
N TYR A 8 -8.18 -3.55 -0.59
CA TYR A 8 -8.18 -2.23 0.06
C TYR A 8 -8.43 -2.31 1.57
N THR A 9 -9.26 -3.24 2.03
CA THR A 9 -9.63 -3.37 3.44
C THR A 9 -8.70 -4.31 4.22
N MET A 10 -7.89 -5.10 3.52
CA MET A 10 -6.96 -6.07 4.11
C MET A 10 -5.49 -5.70 3.93
N LEU A 11 -5.19 -4.52 3.35
CA LEU A 11 -3.82 -4.06 3.13
C LEU A 11 -3.05 -3.97 4.46
N PRO A 12 -1.92 -4.70 4.63
CA PRO A 12 -1.09 -4.57 5.82
C PRO A 12 -0.45 -3.19 5.84
N GLN A 13 -0.89 -2.34 6.77
CA GLN A 13 -0.61 -0.90 6.71
C GLN A 13 0.89 -0.59 6.75
N GLU A 14 1.65 -1.24 7.62
CA GLU A 14 3.08 -0.95 7.76
C GLU A 14 3.92 -1.48 6.61
N GLU A 15 3.57 -2.67 6.12
CA GLU A 15 4.20 -3.24 4.93
C GLU A 15 3.93 -2.36 3.69
N ALA A 16 2.70 -1.89 3.52
CA ALA A 16 2.34 -1.00 2.42
C ALA A 16 3.09 0.33 2.47
N LEU A 17 3.29 0.91 3.65
CA LEU A 17 4.11 2.12 3.83
C LEU A 17 5.58 1.87 3.47
N ASN A 18 6.12 0.71 3.82
CA ASN A 18 7.49 0.35 3.47
C ASN A 18 7.63 0.11 1.95
N ILE A 19 6.66 -0.58 1.33
CA ILE A 19 6.61 -0.83 -0.12
C ILE A 19 6.46 0.50 -0.89
N LEU A 20 5.72 1.48 -0.38
CA LEU A 20 5.66 2.83 -0.96
C LEU A 20 7.05 3.48 -1.05
N ILE A 21 7.84 3.39 0.02
CA ILE A 21 9.18 3.97 0.04
C ILE A 21 10.15 3.18 -0.84
N GLU A 22 10.05 1.84 -0.84
CA GLU A 22 10.81 1.00 -1.76
C GLU A 22 10.51 1.36 -3.23
N PHE A 23 9.23 1.51 -3.57
CA PHE A 23 8.78 1.90 -4.91
C PHE A 23 9.38 3.24 -5.33
N LEU A 24 9.28 4.26 -4.48
CA LEU A 24 9.84 5.59 -4.77
C LEU A 24 11.37 5.52 -4.97
N ASN A 25 12.08 4.80 -4.10
CA ASN A 25 13.53 4.61 -4.23
C ASN A 25 13.92 3.91 -5.54
N ILE A 26 13.22 2.84 -5.91
CA ILE A 26 13.49 2.07 -7.14
C ILE A 26 13.28 2.93 -8.39
N HIS A 27 12.32 3.86 -8.35
CA HIS A 27 12.08 4.81 -9.43
C HIS A 27 12.96 6.07 -9.36
N GLY A 28 14.00 6.06 -8.52
CA GLY A 28 15.01 7.13 -8.46
C GLY A 28 14.56 8.39 -7.73
N TYR A 29 13.45 8.35 -6.99
CA TYR A 29 13.02 9.49 -6.18
C TYR A 29 13.83 9.57 -4.90
N THR A 30 14.36 10.76 -4.62
CA THR A 30 14.89 11.12 -3.29
C THR A 30 13.96 12.10 -2.56
N LYS A 31 13.10 12.79 -3.32
CA LYS A 31 12.06 13.72 -2.86
C LYS A 31 10.88 13.68 -3.82
N VAL A 32 9.67 13.90 -3.31
CA VAL A 32 8.45 14.06 -4.12
C VAL A 32 7.99 15.50 -3.99
N LYS A 33 7.99 16.25 -5.10
CA LYS A 33 7.66 17.70 -5.10
C LYS A 33 8.45 18.51 -4.04
N GLY A 34 9.72 18.16 -3.84
CA GLY A 34 10.59 18.79 -2.84
C GLY A 34 10.46 18.23 -1.41
N ILE A 35 9.50 17.35 -1.15
CA ILE A 35 9.27 16.73 0.16
C ILE A 35 10.15 15.48 0.31
N PRO A 36 10.96 15.34 1.38
CA PRO A 36 11.76 14.14 1.64
C PRO A 36 10.91 12.87 1.77
N LEU A 37 11.47 11.72 1.37
CA LEU A 37 10.75 10.45 1.44
C LEU A 37 10.29 10.08 2.86
N GLU A 38 11.10 10.39 3.88
CA GLU A 38 10.70 10.18 5.29
C GLU A 38 9.45 10.97 5.66
N THR A 39 9.34 12.21 5.16
CA THR A 39 8.15 13.04 5.35
C THR A 39 6.96 12.48 4.55
N ILE A 40 7.18 11.99 3.33
CA ILE A 40 6.13 11.30 2.56
C ILE A 40 5.63 10.06 3.30
N ARG A 41 6.53 9.26 3.87
CA ARG A 41 6.22 8.08 4.68
C ARG A 41 5.37 8.47 5.90
N LEU A 42 5.76 9.53 6.59
CA LEU A 42 5.04 10.04 7.75
C LEU A 42 3.62 10.51 7.36
N LEU A 43 3.48 11.33 6.33
CA LEU A 43 2.18 11.80 5.85
C LEU A 43 1.28 10.64 5.41
N ALA A 44 1.83 9.68 4.67
CA ALA A 44 1.13 8.47 4.28
C ALA A 44 0.66 7.66 5.50
N SER A 45 1.49 7.56 6.54
CA SER A 45 1.14 6.86 7.77
C SER A 45 -0.01 7.52 8.51
N ILE A 46 -0.07 8.85 8.54
CA ILE A 46 -1.16 9.61 9.16
C ILE A 46 -2.47 9.32 8.42
N VAL A 47 -2.47 9.42 7.09
CA VAL A 47 -3.67 9.16 6.27
C VAL A 47 -4.19 7.73 6.46
N LEU A 48 -3.29 6.76 6.65
CA LEU A 48 -3.65 5.36 6.73
C LEU A 48 -4.05 4.91 8.15
N LYS A 49 -3.32 5.35 9.18
CA LYS A 49 -3.47 4.88 10.57
C LYS A 49 -4.42 5.74 11.40
N GLU A 50 -4.52 7.04 11.10
CA GLU A 50 -5.43 7.95 11.82
C GLU A 50 -6.82 8.00 11.17
N ASN A 51 -7.17 6.98 10.37
CA ASN A 51 -8.47 6.89 9.75
C ASN A 51 -9.53 6.45 10.78
N VAL A 52 -10.51 7.33 11.03
CA VAL A 52 -11.60 7.13 11.97
C VAL A 52 -12.94 7.27 11.25
N PHE A 53 -13.90 6.41 11.58
CA PHE A 53 -15.25 6.46 11.02
C PHE A 53 -16.31 6.26 12.11
N VAL A 54 -17.51 6.77 11.83
CA VAL A 54 -18.66 6.64 12.74
C VAL A 54 -19.60 5.56 12.22
N TYR A 55 -19.96 4.63 13.09
CA TYR A 55 -20.97 3.62 12.81
C TYR A 55 -21.85 3.41 14.03
N GLY A 56 -23.18 3.47 13.87
CA GLY A 56 -24.11 3.24 14.98
C GLY A 56 -23.87 4.16 16.20
N LYS A 57 -23.57 5.44 15.98
CA LYS A 57 -23.23 6.45 17.01
C LYS A 57 -21.96 6.15 17.83
N LYS A 58 -21.11 5.22 17.35
CA LYS A 58 -19.79 4.93 17.93
C LYS A 58 -18.69 5.32 16.95
N MET A 59 -17.58 5.80 17.48
CA MET A 59 -16.36 6.09 16.71
C MET A 59 -15.47 4.85 16.68
N TYR A 60 -14.92 4.55 15.51
CA TYR A 60 -14.02 3.41 15.29
C TYR A 60 -12.79 3.88 14.54
N GLN A 61 -11.62 3.43 14.98
CA GLN A 61 -10.37 3.59 14.24
C GLN A 61 -10.14 2.35 13.36
N GLN A 62 -9.79 2.58 12.10
CA GLN A 62 -9.45 1.51 11.18
C GLN A 62 -8.00 1.07 11.40
N VAL A 63 -7.81 -0.18 11.82
CA VAL A 63 -6.49 -0.76 12.16
C VAL A 63 -5.87 -1.62 11.04
N LEU A 64 -6.61 -1.88 9.97
CA LEU A 64 -6.20 -2.70 8.84
C LEU A 64 -6.75 -2.12 7.54
N GLY A 65 -6.01 -2.22 6.44
CA GLY A 65 -6.40 -1.65 5.16
C GLY A 65 -6.33 -0.12 5.17
N GLY A 66 -6.98 0.50 4.19
CA GLY A 66 -7.23 1.93 4.15
C GLY A 66 -8.71 2.25 3.97
N ALA A 67 -9.05 3.53 4.13
CA ALA A 67 -10.42 4.00 3.95
C ALA A 67 -10.94 3.62 2.55
N MET A 68 -12.11 2.98 2.51
CA MET A 68 -12.76 2.63 1.25
C MET A 68 -13.16 3.90 0.50
N GLY A 69 -12.83 3.99 -0.79
CA GLY A 69 -13.06 5.19 -1.60
C GLY A 69 -11.98 6.27 -1.50
N SER A 70 -10.96 6.09 -0.65
CA SER A 70 -9.79 6.98 -0.63
C SER A 70 -8.92 6.77 -1.87
N SER A 71 -8.64 7.87 -2.58
CA SER A 71 -7.71 7.87 -3.73
C SER A 71 -6.29 7.45 -3.32
N PHE A 72 -5.89 7.75 -2.08
CA PHE A 72 -4.61 7.32 -1.55
C PHE A 72 -4.57 5.80 -1.32
N THR A 73 -5.62 5.22 -0.71
CA THR A 73 -5.71 3.76 -0.51
C THR A 73 -5.64 3.01 -1.84
N LEU A 74 -6.33 3.51 -2.87
CA LEU A 74 -6.28 2.95 -4.22
C LEU A 74 -4.85 2.95 -4.79
N THR A 75 -4.18 4.10 -4.69
CA THR A 75 -2.79 4.26 -5.18
C THR A 75 -1.84 3.32 -4.45
N LEU A 76 -1.97 3.24 -3.12
CA LEU A 76 -1.13 2.42 -2.28
C LEU A 76 -1.34 0.92 -2.55
N ALA A 77 -2.58 0.49 -2.77
CA ALA A 77 -2.90 -0.88 -3.15
C ALA A 77 -2.30 -1.27 -4.52
N ASN A 78 -2.30 -0.35 -5.50
CA ASN A 78 -1.64 -0.59 -6.79
C ASN A 78 -0.12 -0.77 -6.61
N ILE A 79 0.51 0.06 -5.78
CA ILE A 79 1.95 -0.05 -5.48
C ILE A 79 2.26 -1.35 -4.73
N PHE A 80 1.39 -1.77 -3.81
CA PHE A 80 1.51 -3.06 -3.14
C PHE A 80 1.43 -4.22 -4.13
N MET A 81 0.46 -4.19 -5.05
CA MET A 81 0.31 -5.21 -6.07
C MET A 81 1.48 -5.24 -7.06
N TRP A 82 2.09 -4.09 -7.34
CA TRP A 82 3.32 -4.03 -8.12
C TRP A 82 4.44 -4.84 -7.47
N LYS A 83 4.63 -4.71 -6.15
CA LYS A 83 5.64 -5.50 -5.41
C LYS A 83 5.32 -7.00 -5.50
N TRP A 84 4.07 -7.37 -5.20
CA TRP A 84 3.62 -8.76 -5.25
C TRP A 84 3.82 -9.39 -6.64
N GLN A 85 3.41 -8.68 -7.70
CA GLN A 85 3.56 -9.15 -9.09
C GLN A 85 5.03 -9.28 -9.48
N LYS A 86 5.87 -8.31 -9.11
CA LYS A 86 7.31 -8.36 -9.38
C LYS A 86 7.96 -9.59 -8.76
N GLU A 87 7.58 -9.94 -7.52
CA GLU A 87 8.09 -11.13 -6.84
C GLU A 87 7.57 -12.43 -7.47
N LEU A 88 6.31 -12.44 -7.88
CA LEU A 88 5.71 -13.59 -8.58
C LEU A 88 6.46 -13.88 -9.89
N VAL A 89 6.63 -12.87 -10.75
CA VAL A 89 7.34 -13.01 -12.03
C VAL A 89 8.78 -13.48 -11.79
N ARG A 90 9.49 -12.87 -10.82
CA ARG A 90 10.85 -13.29 -10.46
C ARG A 90 10.91 -14.77 -10.05
N ARG A 91 9.90 -15.28 -9.33
CA ARG A 91 9.84 -16.70 -8.94
C ARG A 91 9.61 -17.59 -10.15
N GLN A 92 8.70 -17.22 -11.05
CA GLN A 92 8.45 -17.97 -12.28
C GLN A 92 9.72 -18.09 -13.13
N ASP A 93 10.47 -16.99 -13.29
CA ASP A 93 11.73 -16.98 -14.03
C ASP A 93 12.79 -17.90 -13.40
N MET A 94 12.81 -18.03 -12.07
CA MET A 94 13.75 -18.89 -11.35
C MET A 94 13.37 -20.37 -11.36
N THR A 95 12.07 -20.70 -11.30
CA THR A 95 11.59 -22.09 -11.18
C THR A 95 11.18 -22.71 -12.51
N CYS A 96 11.01 -21.92 -13.58
CA CYS A 96 10.37 -22.32 -14.84
C CYS A 96 8.94 -22.89 -14.65
N GLU A 97 8.29 -22.62 -13.51
CA GLU A 97 6.90 -23.01 -13.26
C GLU A 97 5.95 -21.87 -13.64
N TYR A 98 4.92 -22.20 -14.42
CA TYR A 98 3.85 -21.27 -14.78
C TYR A 98 2.60 -21.61 -13.94
N TYR A 99 2.05 -20.61 -13.25
CA TYR A 99 0.88 -20.71 -12.36
C TYR A 99 -0.39 -20.11 -13.00
#